data_AF-A0A846DJK5-F1
#
_entry.id   AF-A0A846DJK5-F1
#
_cell.length_a   1.000
_cell.length_b   1.000
_cell.length_c   1.000
_cell.angle_alpha   90.00
_cell.angle_beta   90.00
_cell.angle_gamma   90.00
#
_symmetry.space_group_name_H-M   'P 1'
#
loop_
_entity.id
_entity.type
_entity.pdbx_description
1 polymer ?
#
loop_
_entity_poly.entity_id
_entity_poly.type
_entity_poly.pdbx_seq_one_letter_code
_entity_poly.pdbx_strand_id
1 'polypeptide(L)'
;MGIGLSIAYPPDTDTPQLAAENRFKPPETKQMTAMAQSLSANRVAGDILGGIRRRQFMITPGLEMTFLARLHSFISPILQWQCDRIVSAQRLRE
;
A
#
# COMPACT_ATOMS: atom_id res chain seq x y z
N MET A 1 -13.88 17.77 -26.04
CA MET A 1 -12.61 17.17 -25.54
C MET A 1 -12.46 17.58 -24.09
N GLY A 2 -11.99 16.69 -23.22
CA GLY A 2 -11.85 16.96 -21.79
C GLY A 2 -10.61 16.27 -21.22
N ILE A 3 -10.17 16.73 -20.05
CA ILE A 3 -9.03 16.14 -19.34
C ILE A 3 -9.54 14.96 -18.50
N GLY A 4 -8.94 13.79 -18.67
CA GLY A 4 -9.19 12.64 -17.81
C GLY A 4 -8.34 12.73 -16.54
N LEU A 5 -8.94 12.43 -15.39
CA LEU A 5 -8.27 12.41 -14.08
C LEU A 5 -8.28 10.99 -13.52
N SER A 6 -7.12 10.54 -13.04
CA SER A 6 -6.93 9.27 -12.35
C SER A 6 -6.01 9.47 -11.15
N ILE A 7 -6.30 8.79 -10.04
CA ILE A 7 -5.48 8.76 -8.83
C ILE A 7 -4.98 7.32 -8.63
N ALA A 8 -3.67 7.16 -8.50
CA ALA A 8 -3.04 5.87 -8.26
C ALA A 8 -2.73 5.68 -6.77
N TYR A 9 -3.05 4.50 -6.24
CA TYR A 9 -2.79 4.07 -4.87
C TYR A 9 -1.95 2.77 -4.89
N PRO A 10 -0.65 2.85 -5.22
CA PRO A 10 0.22 1.68 -5.29
C PRO A 10 0.54 1.12 -3.89
N PRO A 11 0.78 -0.20 -3.75
CA PRO A 11 1.41 -0.77 -2.56
C PRO A 11 2.91 -0.47 -2.53
N ASP A 12 3.59 -0.99 -1.50
CA ASP A 12 5.04 -1.07 -1.47
C ASP A 12 5.55 -1.62 -2.81
N THR A 13 6.37 -0.82 -3.48
CA THR A 13 6.86 -1.10 -4.83
C THR A 13 8.35 -1.29 -4.77
N ASP A 14 8.84 -2.39 -5.37
CA ASP A 14 10.26 -2.70 -5.46
C ASP A 14 10.98 -1.61 -6.28
N THR A 15 11.57 -0.68 -5.53
CA THR A 15 12.21 0.52 -6.03
C THR A 15 13.43 0.83 -5.16
N PRO A 16 14.44 1.54 -5.69
CA PRO A 16 15.56 2.03 -4.90
C PRO A 16 15.12 2.89 -3.70
N GLN A 17 14.00 3.62 -3.83
CA GLN A 17 13.41 4.40 -2.75
C GLN A 17 12.95 3.51 -1.58
N LEU A 18 12.19 2.45 -1.87
CA LEU A 18 11.74 1.49 -0.84
C LEU A 18 12.94 0.81 -0.15
N ALA A 19 13.98 0.47 -0.91
CA ALA A 19 15.21 -0.11 -0.34
C ALA A 19 15.93 0.88 0.59
N ALA A 20 15.94 2.18 0.27
CA ALA A 20 16.55 3.21 1.08
C ALA A 20 15.76 3.49 2.37
N GLU A 21 14.42 3.63 2.30
CA GLU A 21 13.60 3.89 3.48
C GLU A 21 13.61 2.72 4.47
N ASN A 22 13.68 1.47 3.98
CA ASN A 22 13.70 0.28 4.82
C ASN A 22 14.91 0.24 5.76
N ARG A 23 15.98 0.99 5.48
CA ARG A 23 17.14 1.11 6.39
C ARG A 23 16.78 1.88 7.65
N PHE A 24 15.89 2.86 7.55
CA PHE A 24 15.56 3.81 8.61
C PHE A 24 14.16 3.62 9.20
N LYS A 25 13.31 2.78 8.58
CA LYS A 25 11.97 2.46 9.10
C LYS A 25 12.04 1.97 10.55
N PRO A 26 11.21 2.54 11.46
CA PRO A 26 11.05 2.03 12.82
C PRO A 26 10.62 0.54 12.82
N PRO A 27 11.01 -0.24 13.83
CA PRO A 27 10.67 -1.66 13.93
C PRO A 27 9.17 -1.95 13.80
N GLU A 28 8.32 -1.08 14.36
CA GLU A 28 6.85 -1.16 14.27
C GLU A 28 6.41 -1.17 12.81
N THR A 29 6.89 -0.20 12.03
CA THR A 29 6.49 -0.04 10.62
C THR A 29 7.02 -1.16 9.75
N LYS A 30 8.24 -1.66 10.01
CA LYS A 30 8.79 -2.85 9.35
C LYS A 30 7.93 -4.08 9.61
N GLN A 31 7.45 -4.24 10.84
CA GLN A 31 6.59 -5.37 11.21
C GLN A 31 5.19 -5.26 10.58
N MET A 32 4.62 -4.05 10.50
CA MET A 32 3.34 -3.82 9.81
C MET A 32 3.43 -4.17 8.32
N THR A 33 4.51 -3.80 7.65
CA THR A 33 4.68 -4.06 6.20
C THR A 33 5.25 -5.45 5.88
N ALA A 34 5.73 -6.20 6.87
CA ALA A 34 6.40 -7.49 6.66
C ALA A 34 5.51 -8.56 5.99
N MET A 35 4.19 -8.48 6.14
CA MET A 35 3.26 -9.44 5.53
C MET A 35 2.84 -9.05 4.11
N ALA A 36 3.05 -7.79 3.70
CA ALA A 36 2.73 -7.33 2.36
C ALA A 36 3.91 -7.61 1.42
N GLN A 37 3.66 -8.32 0.32
CA GLN A 37 4.69 -8.50 -0.71
C GLN A 37 4.81 -7.24 -1.56
N SER A 38 6.04 -6.76 -1.75
CA SER A 38 6.30 -5.67 -2.68
C SER A 38 6.01 -6.08 -4.12
N LEU A 39 5.33 -5.22 -4.89
CA LEU A 39 5.15 -5.43 -6.33
C LEU A 39 6.32 -4.88 -7.13
N SER A 40 6.64 -5.48 -8.27
CA SER A 40 7.66 -4.93 -9.17
C SER A 40 7.20 -3.58 -9.76
N ALA A 41 8.14 -2.65 -9.96
CA ALA A 41 7.86 -1.36 -10.57
C ALA A 41 7.18 -1.50 -11.96
N ASN A 42 7.60 -2.48 -12.76
CA ASN A 42 7.00 -2.77 -14.06
C ASN A 42 5.53 -3.20 -13.93
N ARG A 43 5.20 -4.01 -12.92
CA ARG A 43 3.81 -4.43 -12.69
C ARG A 43 2.95 -3.24 -12.28
N VAL A 44 3.43 -2.43 -11.35
CA VAL A 44 2.72 -1.22 -10.87
C VAL A 44 2.50 -0.24 -12.02
N ALA A 45 3.52 0.01 -12.84
CA ALA A 45 3.41 0.87 -14.02
C ALA A 45 2.37 0.33 -15.03
N GLY A 46 2.38 -0.98 -15.29
CA GLY A 46 1.40 -1.63 -16.17
C GLY A 46 -0.05 -1.48 -15.67
N ASP A 47 -0.28 -1.67 -14.37
CA ASP A 47 -1.59 -1.51 -13.77
C ASP A 47 -2.08 -0.04 -13.84
N ILE A 48 -1.18 0.93 -13.61
CA ILE A 48 -1.46 2.37 -13.73
C ILE A 48 -1.83 2.73 -15.18
N LEU A 49 -1.00 2.36 -16.16
CA LEU A 49 -1.25 2.66 -17.57
C LEU A 49 -2.55 1.99 -18.06
N GLY A 50 -2.81 0.76 -17.62
CA GLY A 50 -4.05 0.05 -17.89
C GLY A 50 -5.27 0.79 -17.33
N GLY A 51 -5.18 1.30 -16.10
CA GLY A 51 -6.26 2.06 -15.47
C GLY A 51 -6.54 3.40 -16.16
N ILE A 52 -5.50 4.12 -16.55
CA ILE A 52 -5.60 5.35 -17.33
C ILE A 52 -6.32 5.09 -18.66
N ARG A 53 -5.91 4.05 -19.41
CA ARG A 53 -6.55 3.66 -20.68
C ARG A 53 -8.04 3.34 -20.52
N ARG A 54 -8.44 2.78 -19.38
CA ARG A 54 -9.83 2.46 -19.03
C ARG A 54 -10.60 3.65 -18.42
N ARG A 55 -9.99 4.84 -18.32
CA ARG A 55 -10.56 6.03 -17.67
C ARG A 55 -11.01 5.77 -16.23
N GLN A 56 -10.28 4.93 -15.49
CA GLN A 56 -10.57 4.66 -14.09
C GLN A 56 -10.15 5.86 -13.24
N PHE A 57 -11.07 6.37 -12.42
CA PHE A 57 -10.77 7.46 -11.50
C PHE A 57 -9.81 7.03 -10.39
N MET A 58 -9.99 5.82 -9.86
CA MET A 58 -9.14 5.23 -8.83
C MET A 58 -8.44 3.99 -9.39
N ILE A 59 -7.11 3.93 -9.24
CA ILE A 59 -6.29 2.82 -9.72
C ILE A 59 -5.52 2.23 -8.53
N THR A 60 -5.79 0.97 -8.22
CA THR A 60 -5.20 0.22 -7.11
C THR A 60 -4.43 -0.98 -7.64
N PRO A 61 -3.13 -0.85 -7.93
CA PRO A 61 -2.30 -1.96 -8.40
C PRO A 61 -2.32 -3.15 -7.44
N GLY A 62 -2.57 -4.35 -7.98
CA GLY A 62 -2.71 -5.58 -7.19
C GLY A 62 -4.09 -5.81 -6.55
N LEU A 63 -4.32 -7.07 -6.15
CA LEU A 63 -5.58 -7.52 -5.56
C LEU A 63 -5.76 -7.00 -4.13
N GLU A 64 -4.68 -6.98 -3.34
CA GLU A 64 -4.70 -6.54 -1.94
C GLU A 64 -5.17 -5.08 -1.82
N MET A 65 -4.57 -4.18 -2.60
CA MET A 65 -4.98 -2.77 -2.61
C MET A 65 -6.39 -2.55 -3.16
N THR A 66 -6.80 -3.37 -4.13
CA THR A 66 -8.19 -3.32 -4.64
C THR A 66 -9.19 -3.77 -3.58
N PHE A 67 -8.88 -4.80 -2.81
CA PHE A 67 -9.72 -5.29 -1.71
C PHE A 67 -9.78 -4.26 -0.59
N LEU A 68 -8.63 -3.72 -0.19
CA LEU A 68 -8.55 -2.66 0.82
C LEU A 68 -9.38 -1.45 0.40
N ALA A 69 -9.21 -0.94 -0.83
CA ALA A 69 -9.98 0.21 -1.31
C ALA A 69 -11.50 -0.02 -1.33
N ARG A 70 -11.95 -1.26 -1.58
CA ARG A 70 -13.39 -1.59 -1.65
C ARG A 70 -14.01 -1.90 -0.30
N LEU A 71 -13.27 -2.55 0.60
CA LEU A 71 -13.79 -3.08 1.85
C LEU A 71 -13.21 -2.39 3.09
N HIS A 72 -12.42 -1.32 2.92
CA HIS A 72 -11.80 -0.56 4.00
C HIS A 72 -12.76 -0.32 5.17
N SER A 73 -13.97 0.18 4.90
CA SER A 73 -14.96 0.50 5.96
C SER A 73 -15.33 -0.68 6.84
N PHE A 74 -15.31 -1.91 6.30
CA PHE A 74 -15.60 -3.12 7.06
C PHE A 74 -14.40 -3.62 7.85
N ILE A 75 -13.19 -3.50 7.28
CA ILE A 75 -11.97 -4.06 7.88
C ILE A 75 -11.17 -3.05 8.73
N SER A 76 -11.50 -1.76 8.66
CA SER A 76 -10.79 -0.67 9.35
C SER A 76 -10.65 -0.90 10.86
N PRO A 77 -11.67 -1.35 11.62
CA PRO A 77 -11.51 -1.57 13.05
C PRO A 77 -10.48 -2.66 13.36
N ILE A 78 -10.43 -3.70 12.53
CA ILE A 78 -9.48 -4.82 12.67
C ILE A 78 -8.07 -4.34 12.34
N LEU A 79 -7.90 -3.58 11.26
CA LEU A 79 -6.61 -3.02 10.86
C LEU A 79 -6.04 -2.08 11.94
N GLN A 80 -6.89 -1.19 12.47
CA GLN A 80 -6.50 -0.27 13.53
C GLN A 80 -6.07 -1.01 14.80
N TRP A 81 -6.87 -2.00 15.23
CA TRP A 81 -6.51 -2.85 16.36
C TRP A 81 -5.18 -3.59 16.16
N GLN A 82 -4.92 -4.11 14.96
CA GLN A 82 -3.65 -4.77 14.65
C GLN A 82 -2.47 -3.79 14.70
N CYS A 83 -2.63 -2.59 14.15
CA CYS A 83 -1.61 -1.54 14.21
C CYS A 83 -1.31 -1.14 15.66
N ASP A 84 -2.34 -0.86 16.46
CA ASP A 84 -2.20 -0.48 17.87
C ASP A 84 -1.51 -1.57 18.69
N ARG A 85 -1.82 -2.84 18.40
CA ARG A 85 -1.17 -3.98 19.04
C ARG A 85 0.31 -4.06 18.70
N ILE A 86 0.70 -3.81 17.44
CA ILE A 86 2.11 -3.81 17.02
C ILE A 86 2.88 -2.68 17.72
N VAL A 87 2.32 -1.46 17.74
CA VAL A 87 2.94 -0.31 18.40
C VAL A 87 3.09 -0.55 19.90
N SER A 88 2.04 -1.03 20.56
CA SER A 88 2.07 -1.33 22.01
C SER A 88 3.09 -2.40 22.36
N ALA A 89 3.24 -3.42 21.50
CA ALA A 89 4.21 -4.49 21.71
C ALA A 89 5.67 -4.04 21.56
N GLN A 90 5.96 -3.01 20.75
CA GLN A 90 7.31 -2.46 20.61
C GLN A 90 7.64 -1.46 21.74
N ARG A 91 6.68 -0.64 22.18
CA ARG A 91 6.88 0.23 23.36
C ARG A 91 7.23 -0.49 24.65
N LEU A 92 6.77 -1.73 24.81
CA LEU A 92 7.11 -2.58 25.96
C LEU A 92 8.52 -3.19 25.89
N ARG A 93 9.21 -3.05 24.74
CA ARG A 93 10.55 -3.58 24.50
C ARG A 93 11.65 -2.51 24.62
N GLU A 94 11.26 -1.23 24.67
CA GLU A 94 12.12 -0.08 24.98
C GLU A 94 12.21 0.15 26.49
#